data_AF-A0A958X0T2-F1
#
_entry.id   AF-A0A958X0T2-F1
#
_cell.length_a   1.000
_cell.length_b   1.000
_cell.length_c   1.000
_cell.angle_alpha   90.00
_cell.angle_beta   90.00
_cell.angle_gamma   90.00
#
_symmetry.space_group_name_H-M   'P 1'
#
loop_
_entity.id
_entity.type
_entity.pdbx_description
1 polymer ?
#
loop_
_entity_poly.entity_id
_entity_poly.type
_entity_poly.pdbx_seq_one_letter_code
_entity_poly.pdbx_strand_id
1 'polypeptide(L)'
;LAFRLSKHLLLALRKHRVFPSSETEWSYQSLISKMMIKNLLLALVTLLIYACNSAPEPADSGNTINTETNSNSVQTTDDHELQKTEEKTDSGNEIVQDVTPEPEKVTAAKPREVQQVQEAQQEEVMMSKDVTESVAKPFPKSGINHAAFDQLLSKFVGKDGKVNYQGLKEEKAILDAYCQMLTDNPVQDSWNRQEKMAYWINAYNAFTLQLITENYPISSILKLDGGKTWDVRRIKIGDKSYSLNNIENDILRPEFKDPRIHFAVNCAAKSCPPLWNHAYNVNNLESTLQARTREFINNKAFNSISRDQVEVSKIFEWYASDFGALIPFLNKYSNTQIGSNASIRYSEYNWDLNK
;
A
#
# COMPACT_ATOMS: atom_id res chain seq x y z
N LEU A 1 -30.14 33.11 -13.80
CA LEU A 1 -31.47 33.48 -13.24
C LEU A 1 -31.61 33.07 -11.76
N ALA A 2 -31.44 31.78 -11.42
CA ALA A 2 -31.67 31.21 -10.08
C ALA A 2 -31.13 32.03 -8.88
N PHE A 3 -29.91 32.58 -8.96
CA PHE A 3 -29.30 33.36 -7.88
C PHE A 3 -30.04 34.68 -7.52
N ARG A 4 -30.88 35.22 -8.42
CA ARG A 4 -31.78 36.34 -8.09
C ARG A 4 -33.04 35.87 -7.37
N LEU A 5 -33.59 34.71 -7.76
CA LEU A 5 -34.78 34.11 -7.15
C LEU A 5 -34.51 33.66 -5.70
N SER A 6 -33.38 33.01 -5.43
CA SER A 6 -33.00 32.60 -4.06
C SER A 6 -32.90 33.80 -3.11
N LYS A 7 -32.31 34.91 -3.56
CA LYS A 7 -32.21 36.15 -2.77
C LYS A 7 -33.57 36.78 -2.46
N HIS A 8 -34.54 36.70 -3.39
CA HIS A 8 -35.90 37.20 -3.16
C HIS A 8 -36.69 36.30 -2.19
N LEU A 9 -36.57 34.98 -2.32
CA LEU A 9 -37.22 34.02 -1.41
C LEU A 9 -36.71 34.18 0.04
N LEU A 10 -35.40 34.37 0.23
CA LEU A 10 -34.81 34.59 1.55
C LEU A 10 -35.28 35.90 2.21
N LEU A 11 -35.47 36.96 1.42
CA LEU A 11 -36.02 38.24 1.87
C LEU A 11 -37.49 38.13 2.24
N ALA A 12 -38.29 37.39 1.46
CA ALA A 12 -39.69 37.13 1.78
C ALA A 12 -39.84 36.36 3.11
N LEU A 13 -39.06 35.30 3.30
CA LEU A 13 -39.09 34.49 4.54
C LEU A 13 -38.68 35.29 5.78
N ARG A 14 -37.67 36.18 5.68
CA ARG A 14 -37.33 37.12 6.76
C ARG A 14 -38.47 38.10 7.09
N LYS A 15 -39.25 38.55 6.10
CA LYS A 15 -40.37 39.50 6.31
C LYS A 15 -41.52 38.90 7.14
N HIS A 16 -41.68 37.57 7.15
CA HIS A 16 -42.76 36.88 7.86
C HIS A 16 -42.39 36.31 9.24
N ARG A 17 -41.21 36.65 9.80
CA ARG A 17 -40.74 36.22 11.14
C ARG A 17 -40.84 34.70 11.42
N VAL A 18 -40.62 33.86 10.41
CA VAL A 18 -40.84 32.40 10.53
C VAL A 18 -39.78 31.71 11.43
N PHE A 19 -38.64 32.35 11.73
CA PHE A 19 -37.59 31.79 12.58
C PHE A 19 -36.98 32.84 13.54
N PRO A 20 -36.55 32.44 14.76
CA PRO A 20 -35.86 33.29 15.73
C PRO A 20 -34.37 33.47 15.38
N SER A 21 -33.70 34.42 16.05
CA SER A 21 -32.35 34.89 15.71
C SER A 21 -31.27 34.51 16.73
N SER A 22 -30.73 33.29 16.65
CA SER A 22 -29.38 32.96 17.16
C SER A 22 -28.82 31.62 16.63
N GLU A 23 -27.52 31.62 16.32
CA GLU A 23 -26.56 30.50 16.48
C GLU A 23 -26.91 29.09 15.95
N THR A 24 -27.33 28.94 14.69
CA THR A 24 -27.25 27.62 13.97
C THR A 24 -26.89 27.71 12.47
N GLU A 25 -26.47 28.86 11.93
CA GLU A 25 -26.46 29.10 10.47
C GLU A 25 -25.56 28.14 9.62
N TRP A 26 -24.48 27.59 10.17
CA TRP A 26 -23.54 26.74 9.40
C TRP A 26 -24.07 25.36 9.03
N SER A 27 -24.89 24.72 9.86
CA SER A 27 -25.43 23.39 9.57
C SER A 27 -26.51 23.44 8.48
N TYR A 28 -27.39 24.44 8.54
CA TYR A 28 -28.49 24.61 7.60
C TYR A 28 -28.04 24.99 6.19
N GLN A 29 -27.01 25.85 6.04
CA GLN A 29 -26.41 26.14 4.72
C GLN A 29 -25.88 24.86 4.05
N SER A 30 -25.21 23.98 4.81
CA SER A 30 -24.70 22.70 4.32
C SER A 30 -25.82 21.75 3.90
N LEU A 31 -26.89 21.63 4.70
CA LEU A 31 -28.07 20.81 4.40
C LEU A 31 -28.81 21.31 3.16
N ILE A 32 -29.11 22.61 3.08
CA ILE A 32 -29.82 23.22 1.94
C ILE A 32 -29.01 23.08 0.65
N SER A 33 -27.68 23.26 0.70
CA SER A 33 -26.79 23.02 -0.44
C SER A 33 -26.84 21.57 -0.90
N LYS A 34 -26.71 20.60 0.02
CA LYS A 34 -26.81 19.16 -0.28
C LYS A 34 -28.17 18.76 -0.86
N MET A 35 -29.27 19.34 -0.38
CA MET A 35 -30.61 19.12 -0.92
C MET A 35 -30.77 19.71 -2.34
N MET A 36 -30.30 20.93 -2.59
CA MET A 36 -30.35 21.51 -3.93
C MET A 36 -29.45 20.75 -4.93
N ILE A 37 -28.28 20.28 -4.51
CA ILE A 37 -27.40 19.42 -5.34
C ILE A 37 -28.09 18.09 -5.67
N LYS A 38 -28.72 17.42 -4.70
CA LYS A 38 -29.51 16.20 -4.97
C LYS A 38 -30.66 16.43 -5.95
N ASN A 39 -31.41 17.51 -5.78
CA ASN A 39 -32.53 17.83 -6.68
C ASN A 39 -32.07 18.21 -8.09
N LEU A 40 -30.92 18.88 -8.22
CA LEU A 40 -30.31 19.21 -9.51
C LEU A 40 -29.79 17.95 -10.23
N LEU A 41 -29.15 17.03 -9.51
CA LEU A 41 -28.74 15.72 -10.03
C LEU A 41 -29.95 14.89 -10.48
N LEU A 42 -31.02 14.85 -9.69
CA LEU A 42 -32.24 14.12 -10.04
C LEU A 42 -32.88 14.70 -11.32
N ALA A 43 -32.96 16.03 -11.43
CA ALA A 43 -33.46 16.71 -12.63
C ALA A 43 -32.62 16.39 -13.88
N LEU A 44 -31.28 16.39 -13.75
CA LEU A 44 -30.37 16.01 -14.83
C LEU A 44 -30.54 14.54 -15.25
N VAL A 45 -30.73 13.62 -14.29
CA VAL A 45 -31.00 12.21 -14.58
C VAL A 45 -32.32 12.04 -15.34
N THR A 46 -33.40 12.73 -14.93
CA THR A 46 -34.66 12.69 -15.71
C THR A 46 -34.54 13.29 -17.11
N LEU A 47 -33.71 14.33 -17.29
CA LEU A 47 -33.43 14.91 -18.61
C LEU A 47 -32.65 13.96 -19.52
N LEU A 48 -31.67 13.23 -18.96
CA LEU A 48 -30.91 12.21 -19.70
C LEU A 48 -31.79 11.02 -20.09
N ILE A 49 -32.65 10.54 -19.19
CA ILE A 49 -33.63 9.47 -19.50
C ILE A 49 -34.59 9.90 -20.60
N TYR A 50 -35.09 11.14 -20.55
CA TYR A 50 -35.98 11.68 -21.59
C TYR A 50 -35.28 11.81 -22.95
N ALA A 51 -34.01 12.26 -22.97
CA ALA A 51 -33.21 12.34 -24.19
C ALA A 51 -32.90 10.96 -24.79
N CYS A 52 -32.62 9.94 -23.98
CA CYS A 52 -32.39 8.57 -24.47
C CYS A 52 -33.65 7.92 -25.07
N ASN A 53 -34.85 8.28 -24.58
CA ASN A 53 -36.13 7.78 -25.11
C ASN A 53 -36.64 8.55 -26.35
N SER A 54 -35.87 9.48 -26.91
CA SER A 54 -36.27 10.30 -28.07
C SER A 54 -35.28 10.20 -29.25
N ALA A 55 -34.92 8.97 -29.62
CA ALA A 55 -34.23 8.67 -30.88
C ALA A 55 -35.25 8.23 -31.96
N PRO A 56 -35.24 8.81 -33.17
CA PRO A 56 -36.08 8.35 -34.28
C PRO A 56 -35.49 7.09 -34.94
N GLU A 57 -36.36 6.24 -35.49
CA GLU A 57 -35.95 5.03 -36.22
C GLU A 57 -35.22 5.37 -37.54
N PRO A 58 -34.14 4.66 -37.91
CA PRO A 58 -33.55 4.74 -39.24
C PRO A 58 -34.39 3.93 -40.26
N ALA A 59 -34.47 4.43 -41.50
CA ALA A 59 -35.27 3.82 -42.56
C ALA A 59 -34.66 2.53 -43.15
N ASP A 60 -35.52 1.71 -43.74
CA ASP A 60 -35.18 0.45 -44.43
C ASP A 60 -34.39 0.67 -45.74
N SER A 61 -33.33 -0.12 -45.92
CA SER A 61 -32.74 -0.44 -47.23
C SER A 61 -31.89 -1.72 -47.13
N GLY A 62 -32.49 -2.90 -47.29
CA GLY A 62 -31.76 -4.17 -47.27
C GLY A 62 -31.02 -4.52 -48.58
N ASN A 63 -30.05 -5.45 -48.52
CA ASN A 63 -29.91 -6.49 -49.55
C ASN A 63 -29.14 -7.75 -49.10
N THR A 64 -29.50 -8.89 -49.70
CA THR A 64 -28.79 -10.18 -49.88
C THR A 64 -27.59 -10.58 -49.00
N ILE A 65 -27.80 -11.66 -48.23
CA ILE A 65 -27.16 -13.00 -48.39
C ILE A 65 -25.67 -13.04 -48.76
N ASN A 66 -24.87 -13.65 -47.87
CA ASN A 66 -24.08 -14.85 -48.23
C ASN A 66 -23.68 -15.66 -46.98
N THR A 67 -23.85 -16.98 -47.07
CA THR A 67 -23.43 -17.96 -46.05
C THR A 67 -22.32 -18.82 -46.61
N GLU A 68 -21.20 -18.96 -45.90
CA GLU A 68 -20.33 -20.12 -46.13
C GLU A 68 -19.61 -20.53 -44.84
N THR A 69 -20.03 -21.68 -44.31
CA THR A 69 -19.29 -22.42 -43.27
C THR A 69 -18.21 -23.26 -43.93
N ASN A 70 -17.02 -23.33 -43.34
CA ASN A 70 -16.15 -24.46 -43.61
C ASN A 70 -15.41 -24.91 -42.35
N SER A 71 -15.31 -26.22 -42.16
CA SER A 71 -14.71 -26.84 -40.97
C SER A 71 -14.07 -28.17 -41.37
N ASN A 72 -12.75 -28.23 -41.26
CA ASN A 72 -11.92 -29.44 -41.21
C ASN A 72 -10.65 -29.03 -40.44
N SER A 73 -10.09 -29.73 -39.46
CA SER A 73 -10.03 -31.17 -39.12
C SER A 73 -9.22 -32.03 -40.09
N VAL A 74 -7.94 -32.24 -39.74
CA VAL A 74 -7.11 -33.42 -40.07
C VAL A 74 -6.28 -33.74 -38.81
N GLN A 75 -5.81 -34.98 -38.69
CA GLN A 75 -5.31 -35.63 -37.47
C GLN A 75 -4.12 -36.56 -37.84
N THR A 76 -3.38 -37.09 -36.85
CA THR A 76 -2.29 -38.11 -36.99
C THR A 76 -1.01 -37.59 -37.69
N THR A 77 0.20 -38.18 -37.60
CA THR A 77 0.76 -39.44 -37.01
C THR A 77 2.11 -39.06 -36.32
N ASP A 78 2.42 -39.42 -35.07
CA ASP A 78 2.96 -40.69 -34.53
C ASP A 78 4.52 -40.73 -34.37
N ASP A 79 4.96 -41.47 -33.35
CA ASP A 79 6.26 -42.13 -33.09
C ASP A 79 7.63 -41.43 -33.34
N HIS A 80 8.43 -41.31 -32.27
CA HIS A 80 9.44 -42.35 -31.99
C HIS A 80 9.99 -42.33 -30.54
N GLU A 81 10.72 -43.39 -30.18
CA GLU A 81 11.04 -43.80 -28.80
C GLU A 81 12.57 -43.88 -28.50
N LEU A 82 12.91 -44.07 -27.21
CA LEU A 82 14.16 -44.67 -26.66
C LEU A 82 15.49 -43.88 -26.55
N GLN A 83 15.78 -43.54 -25.28
CA GLN A 83 16.98 -43.93 -24.49
C GLN A 83 18.32 -43.16 -24.51
N LYS A 84 18.91 -43.19 -23.30
CA LYS A 84 20.22 -42.72 -22.83
C LYS A 84 21.42 -43.48 -23.42
N THR A 85 22.60 -42.85 -23.34
CA THR A 85 23.83 -43.51 -22.86
C THR A 85 24.72 -42.54 -22.06
N GLU A 86 25.69 -43.07 -21.30
CA GLU A 86 26.67 -42.34 -20.47
C GLU A 86 28.10 -42.87 -20.76
N GLU A 87 29.12 -42.00 -20.78
CA GLU A 87 30.57 -42.27 -20.56
C GLU A 87 31.29 -40.88 -20.47
N LYS A 88 32.33 -40.53 -19.67
CA LYS A 88 33.64 -41.14 -19.31
C LYS A 88 34.58 -41.28 -20.53
N THR A 89 35.92 -41.10 -20.51
CA THR A 89 36.99 -40.78 -19.51
C THR A 89 38.26 -40.31 -20.30
N ASP A 90 39.37 -39.72 -19.82
CA ASP A 90 39.89 -39.28 -18.50
C ASP A 90 41.08 -38.27 -18.70
N SER A 91 41.64 -37.73 -17.60
CA SER A 91 43.06 -37.29 -17.43
C SER A 91 43.56 -35.94 -17.97
N GLY A 92 44.48 -35.33 -17.20
CA GLY A 92 45.25 -34.11 -17.54
C GLY A 92 45.67 -33.29 -16.30
N ASN A 93 46.84 -33.57 -15.72
CA ASN A 93 47.28 -33.02 -14.42
C ASN A 93 48.57 -32.19 -14.54
N GLU A 94 48.60 -30.96 -14.02
CA GLU A 94 49.86 -30.27 -13.66
C GLU A 94 49.66 -29.18 -12.57
N ILE A 95 50.76 -28.72 -11.95
CA ILE A 95 50.77 -28.28 -10.54
C ILE A 95 51.68 -27.05 -10.31
N VAL A 96 51.13 -26.01 -9.62
CA VAL A 96 51.85 -24.97 -8.82
C VAL A 96 52.78 -24.02 -9.62
N GLN A 97 52.74 -22.69 -9.43
CA GLN A 97 53.20 -22.03 -8.21
C GLN A 97 52.64 -20.62 -7.95
N ASP A 98 52.62 -20.24 -6.67
CA ASP A 98 52.18 -18.95 -6.10
C ASP A 98 53.38 -17.98 -5.93
N VAL A 99 53.15 -16.69 -6.19
CA VAL A 99 54.04 -15.57 -5.78
C VAL A 99 53.21 -14.34 -5.41
N THR A 100 53.11 -14.06 -4.11
CA THR A 100 52.65 -12.77 -3.57
C THR A 100 53.86 -11.90 -3.17
N PRO A 101 53.79 -10.57 -3.32
CA PRO A 101 54.53 -9.69 -2.42
C PRO A 101 53.71 -8.51 -1.83
N GLU A 102 54.01 -8.17 -0.58
CA GLU A 102 53.57 -6.99 0.17
C GLU A 102 54.79 -6.47 1.00
N PRO A 103 54.71 -5.35 1.73
CA PRO A 103 54.94 -3.97 1.27
C PRO A 103 56.32 -3.39 1.68
N GLU A 104 56.73 -2.30 1.03
CA GLU A 104 57.88 -1.48 1.46
C GLU A 104 57.52 -0.46 2.57
N LYS A 105 58.53 -0.03 3.36
CA LYS A 105 58.32 0.74 4.60
C LYS A 105 59.54 1.61 5.00
N VAL A 106 59.53 2.89 4.62
CA VAL A 106 60.56 3.92 4.92
C VAL A 106 59.88 5.30 5.00
N THR A 107 60.10 6.21 5.97
CA THR A 107 60.63 6.19 7.36
C THR A 107 59.92 7.34 8.15
N ALA A 108 60.29 7.63 9.41
CA ALA A 108 59.66 8.68 10.23
C ALA A 108 60.63 9.81 10.68
N ALA A 109 60.10 11.02 10.87
CA ALA A 109 60.77 12.14 11.54
C ALA A 109 59.77 13.06 12.29
N LYS A 110 60.21 13.62 13.43
CA LYS A 110 59.49 14.53 14.34
C LYS A 110 60.55 15.20 15.26
N PRO A 111 60.27 16.28 16.02
CA PRO A 111 59.19 17.28 15.93
C PRO A 111 59.72 18.74 15.76
N ARG A 112 58.81 19.70 15.58
CA ARG A 112 58.99 21.09 16.06
C ARG A 112 57.63 21.71 16.37
N GLU A 113 57.60 22.72 17.23
CA GLU A 113 56.39 23.22 17.90
C GLU A 113 56.50 24.73 18.14
N VAL A 114 55.36 25.46 18.23
CA VAL A 114 55.23 26.87 18.68
C VAL A 114 55.80 27.90 17.65
N GLN A 115 55.15 29.00 17.21
CA GLN A 115 53.89 29.69 17.61
C GLN A 115 53.29 30.55 16.45
N GLN A 116 52.19 31.26 16.77
CA GLN A 116 51.48 32.32 16.00
C GLN A 116 50.63 31.82 14.79
N VAL A 117 49.29 31.95 14.68
CA VAL A 117 48.15 32.69 15.31
C VAL A 117 47.57 33.82 14.44
N GLN A 118 46.23 33.87 14.40
CA GLN A 118 45.32 34.85 13.75
C GLN A 118 45.01 34.66 12.26
N GLU A 119 43.86 35.25 11.86
CA GLU A 119 43.26 35.29 10.50
C GLU A 119 42.74 33.97 9.89
N ALA A 120 41.97 33.19 10.67
CA ALA A 120 41.14 32.09 10.14
C ALA A 120 39.83 31.82 10.92
N GLN A 121 39.20 32.84 11.52
CA GLN A 121 37.95 32.69 12.29
C GLN A 121 36.99 33.89 12.10
N GLN A 122 36.35 34.00 10.94
CA GLN A 122 35.24 34.96 10.77
C GLN A 122 34.12 34.60 9.78
N GLU A 123 34.24 33.55 8.96
CA GLU A 123 33.17 33.13 8.04
C GLU A 123 32.26 31.99 8.58
N GLU A 124 32.64 31.29 9.65
CA GLU A 124 31.86 30.16 10.20
C GLU A 124 30.75 30.59 11.19
N VAL A 125 30.37 31.87 11.20
CA VAL A 125 29.44 32.47 12.19
C VAL A 125 28.11 32.93 11.58
N MET A 126 27.57 32.18 10.61
CA MET A 126 26.22 32.41 10.05
C MET A 126 25.39 31.13 9.76
N MET A 127 25.54 30.04 10.52
CA MET A 127 24.63 28.88 10.35
C MET A 127 24.39 28.00 11.60
N SER A 128 24.49 28.55 12.81
CA SER A 128 24.52 27.73 14.05
C SER A 128 24.01 28.43 15.33
N LYS A 129 22.82 29.06 15.30
CA LYS A 129 22.27 29.72 16.52
C LYS A 129 20.77 29.58 16.85
N ASP A 130 20.00 28.80 16.10
CA ASP A 130 18.56 28.52 16.39
C ASP A 130 18.29 27.05 16.81
N VAL A 131 19.31 26.31 17.25
CA VAL A 131 19.20 24.86 17.57
C VAL A 131 19.44 24.55 19.06
N THR A 132 19.16 25.49 19.97
CA THR A 132 19.29 25.27 21.43
C THR A 132 18.21 25.92 22.31
N GLU A 133 16.95 26.06 21.86
CA GLU A 133 15.83 26.16 22.81
C GLU A 133 14.51 25.51 22.37
N SER A 134 14.60 24.40 21.64
CA SER A 134 13.51 23.42 21.64
C SER A 134 13.52 22.66 22.98
N VAL A 135 13.08 23.32 24.05
CA VAL A 135 12.56 22.61 25.23
C VAL A 135 11.50 21.65 24.71
N ALA A 136 11.76 20.35 24.82
CA ALA A 136 10.89 19.32 24.28
C ALA A 136 9.54 19.36 25.01
N LYS A 137 8.60 20.14 24.45
CA LYS A 137 7.19 20.11 24.84
C LYS A 137 6.79 18.64 24.81
N PRO A 138 6.31 18.05 25.93
CA PRO A 138 5.85 16.68 25.90
C PRO A 138 4.77 16.60 24.83
N PHE A 139 5.01 15.79 23.80
CA PHE A 139 3.99 15.52 22.79
C PHE A 139 2.73 15.08 23.54
N PRO A 140 1.54 15.60 23.17
CA PRO A 140 0.31 15.21 23.85
C PRO A 140 0.17 13.68 23.78
N LYS A 141 -0.49 13.08 24.77
CA LYS A 141 -0.90 11.66 24.72
C LYS A 141 -2.02 11.47 23.70
N SER A 142 -1.71 11.66 22.42
CA SER A 142 -2.55 11.31 21.28
C SER A 142 -1.90 10.14 20.51
N GLY A 143 -2.73 9.29 19.92
CA GLY A 143 -2.31 8.01 19.35
C GLY A 143 -2.49 6.81 20.30
N ILE A 144 -2.60 5.62 19.70
CA ILE A 144 -2.77 4.34 20.40
C ILE A 144 -1.43 3.80 20.88
N ASN A 145 -1.41 3.13 22.04
CA ASN A 145 -0.23 2.41 22.51
C ASN A 145 -0.05 1.09 21.73
N HIS A 146 0.71 1.14 20.64
CA HIS A 146 0.97 -0.03 19.80
C HIS A 146 2.01 -1.02 20.38
N ALA A 147 2.56 -0.80 21.57
CA ALA A 147 3.68 -1.60 22.12
C ALA A 147 3.38 -3.11 22.27
N ALA A 148 2.15 -3.48 22.64
CA ALA A 148 1.76 -4.89 22.74
C ALA A 148 1.77 -5.60 21.36
N PHE A 149 1.39 -4.88 20.30
CA PHE A 149 1.45 -5.40 18.93
C PHE A 149 2.88 -5.42 18.39
N ASP A 150 3.69 -4.41 18.71
CA ASP A 150 5.13 -4.39 18.39
C ASP A 150 5.86 -5.60 19.01
N GLN A 151 5.55 -5.93 20.26
CA GLN A 151 6.09 -7.12 20.94
C GLN A 151 5.66 -8.44 20.26
N LEU A 152 4.41 -8.55 19.81
CA LEU A 152 3.95 -9.73 19.07
C LEU A 152 4.61 -9.83 17.68
N LEU A 153 4.70 -8.72 16.95
CA LEU A 153 5.32 -8.70 15.62
C LEU A 153 6.82 -9.01 15.71
N SER A 154 7.54 -8.43 16.67
CA SER A 154 8.97 -8.68 16.84
C SER A 154 9.30 -10.08 17.39
N LYS A 155 8.35 -10.73 18.08
CA LYS A 155 8.47 -12.12 18.56
C LYS A 155 8.11 -13.16 17.49
N PHE A 156 7.16 -12.88 16.60
CA PHE A 156 6.58 -13.89 15.70
C PHE A 156 6.69 -13.61 14.19
N VAL A 157 7.19 -12.44 13.78
CA VAL A 157 7.44 -12.12 12.36
C VAL A 157 8.94 -12.11 12.10
N GLY A 158 9.38 -12.97 11.18
CA GLY A 158 10.78 -13.05 10.75
C GLY A 158 11.24 -11.80 10.00
N LYS A 159 12.55 -11.62 9.85
CA LYS A 159 13.14 -10.52 9.06
C LYS A 159 12.76 -10.56 7.58
N ASP A 160 12.37 -11.74 7.09
CA ASP A 160 11.82 -12.00 5.76
C ASP A 160 10.28 -11.87 5.69
N GLY A 161 9.63 -11.42 6.78
CA GLY A 161 8.19 -11.16 6.88
C GLY A 161 7.29 -12.40 6.87
N LYS A 162 7.85 -13.59 7.11
CA LYS A 162 7.07 -14.80 7.44
C LYS A 162 6.58 -14.74 8.88
N VAL A 163 5.41 -15.32 9.16
CA VAL A 163 4.74 -15.29 10.46
C VAL A 163 4.69 -16.70 11.06
N ASN A 164 5.23 -16.84 12.27
CA ASN A 164 5.05 -18.04 13.09
C ASN A 164 3.62 -18.06 13.67
N TYR A 165 2.64 -18.37 12.82
CA TYR A 165 1.22 -18.44 13.20
C TYR A 165 0.93 -19.45 14.31
N GLN A 166 1.73 -20.52 14.42
CA GLN A 166 1.59 -21.48 15.51
C GLN A 166 1.97 -20.82 16.85
N GLY A 167 3.15 -20.22 16.94
CA GLY A 167 3.59 -19.51 18.15
C GLY A 167 2.69 -18.30 18.49
N LEU A 168 2.24 -17.55 17.49
CA LEU A 168 1.34 -16.41 17.68
C LEU A 168 -0.05 -16.85 18.19
N LYS A 169 -0.51 -18.06 17.87
CA LYS A 169 -1.77 -18.61 18.38
C LYS A 169 -1.72 -18.89 19.89
N GLU A 170 -0.58 -19.32 20.41
CA GLU A 170 -0.41 -19.53 21.86
C GLU A 170 -0.51 -18.22 22.65
N GLU A 171 -0.16 -17.08 22.02
CA GLU A 171 -0.27 -15.73 22.59
C GLU A 171 -1.54 -14.97 22.13
N LYS A 172 -2.54 -15.66 21.56
CA LYS A 172 -3.74 -15.04 20.97
C LYS A 172 -4.44 -14.06 21.92
N ALA A 173 -4.45 -14.34 23.23
CA ALA A 173 -5.04 -13.45 24.22
C ALA A 173 -4.45 -12.02 24.22
N ILE A 174 -3.15 -11.87 23.90
CA ILE A 174 -2.49 -10.57 23.78
C ILE A 174 -2.91 -9.87 22.47
N LEU A 175 -3.02 -10.65 21.37
CA LEU A 175 -3.48 -10.15 20.07
C LEU A 175 -4.94 -9.69 20.14
N ASP A 176 -5.79 -10.47 20.80
CA ASP A 176 -7.21 -10.17 21.03
C ASP A 176 -7.37 -8.93 21.91
N ALA A 177 -6.61 -8.80 23.00
CA ALA A 177 -6.61 -7.60 23.84
C ALA A 177 -6.15 -6.35 23.07
N TYR A 178 -5.19 -6.48 22.16
CA TYR A 178 -4.77 -5.40 21.28
C TYR A 178 -5.85 -5.02 20.25
N CYS A 179 -6.49 -6.01 19.61
CA CYS A 179 -7.62 -5.80 18.71
C CYS A 179 -8.81 -5.15 19.43
N GLN A 180 -9.11 -5.56 20.67
CA GLN A 180 -10.14 -4.96 21.51
C GLN A 180 -9.79 -3.50 21.88
N MET A 181 -8.53 -3.20 22.20
CA MET A 181 -8.09 -1.81 22.42
C MET A 181 -8.29 -0.95 21.17
N LEU A 182 -8.04 -1.47 19.95
CA LEU A 182 -8.39 -0.77 18.70
C LEU A 182 -9.92 -0.60 18.56
N THR A 183 -10.70 -1.63 18.92
CA THR A 183 -12.18 -1.59 18.91
C THR A 183 -12.73 -0.46 19.77
N ASP A 184 -12.22 -0.32 20.99
CA ASP A 184 -12.71 0.66 21.99
C ASP A 184 -12.17 2.07 21.76
N ASN A 185 -11.11 2.22 20.97
CA ASN A 185 -10.46 3.51 20.68
C ASN A 185 -10.46 3.78 19.15
N PRO A 186 -11.62 4.07 18.54
CA PRO A 186 -11.70 4.43 17.13
C PRO A 186 -10.93 5.72 16.83
N VAL A 187 -10.54 5.90 15.56
CA VAL A 187 -9.87 7.12 15.07
C VAL A 187 -10.65 8.38 15.46
N GLN A 188 -9.93 9.35 16.05
CA GLN A 188 -10.47 10.65 16.44
C GLN A 188 -10.20 11.70 15.37
N ASP A 189 -11.14 12.64 15.17
CA ASP A 189 -10.98 13.72 14.18
C ASP A 189 -9.77 14.61 14.47
N SER A 190 -9.40 14.78 15.75
CA SER A 190 -8.25 15.55 16.21
C SER A 190 -6.88 14.94 15.85
N TRP A 191 -6.82 13.66 15.46
CA TRP A 191 -5.56 13.02 15.07
C TRP A 191 -5.08 13.51 13.70
N ASN A 192 -3.76 13.65 13.57
CA ASN A 192 -3.10 14.04 12.32
C ASN A 192 -3.03 12.88 11.30
N ARG A 193 -2.64 13.18 10.04
CA ARG A 193 -2.60 12.19 8.95
C ARG A 193 -1.79 10.94 9.31
N GLN A 194 -0.65 11.08 10.00
CA GLN A 194 0.24 9.98 10.34
C GLN A 194 -0.32 9.11 11.47
N GLU A 195 -0.93 9.71 12.49
CA GLU A 195 -1.66 8.98 13.55
C GLU A 195 -2.79 8.12 12.95
N LYS A 196 -3.60 8.71 12.06
CA LYS A 196 -4.71 8.02 11.37
C LYS A 196 -4.22 6.90 10.46
N MET A 197 -3.16 7.14 9.68
CA MET A 197 -2.60 6.16 8.74
C MET A 197 -1.94 4.98 9.47
N ALA A 198 -1.16 5.24 10.53
CA ALA A 198 -0.54 4.21 11.36
C ALA A 198 -1.59 3.33 12.06
N TYR A 199 -2.66 3.94 12.59
CA TYR A 199 -3.79 3.21 13.17
C TYR A 199 -4.40 2.21 12.16
N TRP A 200 -4.75 2.67 10.96
CA TRP A 200 -5.45 1.82 9.99
C TRP A 200 -4.57 0.72 9.39
N ILE A 201 -3.27 0.97 9.16
CA ILE A 201 -2.30 -0.07 8.75
C ILE A 201 -2.18 -1.14 9.85
N ASN A 202 -2.01 -0.71 11.11
CA ASN A 202 -1.93 -1.65 12.24
C ASN A 202 -3.23 -2.42 12.46
N ALA A 203 -4.39 -1.80 12.24
CA ALA A 203 -5.69 -2.46 12.33
C ALA A 203 -5.83 -3.56 11.27
N TYR A 204 -5.57 -3.26 9.99
CA TYR A 204 -5.61 -4.27 8.92
C TYR A 204 -4.72 -5.47 9.26
N ASN A 205 -3.47 -5.21 9.64
CA ASN A 205 -2.49 -6.26 9.94
C ASN A 205 -2.90 -7.08 11.18
N ALA A 206 -3.34 -6.44 12.27
CA ALA A 206 -3.72 -7.14 13.50
C ALA A 206 -4.99 -7.98 13.32
N PHE A 207 -6.04 -7.44 12.68
CA PHE A 207 -7.26 -8.19 12.40
C PHE A 207 -7.03 -9.30 11.37
N THR A 208 -6.09 -9.16 10.43
CA THR A 208 -5.66 -10.27 9.56
C THR A 208 -4.94 -11.36 10.36
N LEU A 209 -4.00 -11.00 11.25
CA LEU A 209 -3.31 -11.96 12.12
C LEU A 209 -4.27 -12.68 13.08
N GLN A 210 -5.27 -11.97 13.62
CA GLN A 210 -6.34 -12.54 14.45
C GLN A 210 -7.15 -13.57 13.65
N LEU A 211 -7.63 -13.19 12.46
CA LEU A 211 -8.37 -14.07 11.55
C LEU A 211 -7.61 -15.36 11.22
N ILE A 212 -6.30 -15.27 10.95
CA ILE A 212 -5.49 -16.48 10.69
C ILE A 212 -5.31 -17.32 11.95
N THR A 213 -4.97 -16.73 13.11
CA THR A 213 -4.72 -17.50 14.34
C THR A 213 -5.98 -18.17 14.90
N GLU A 214 -7.16 -17.58 14.71
CA GLU A 214 -8.47 -18.20 15.00
C GLU A 214 -8.69 -19.50 14.22
N ASN A 215 -8.29 -19.52 12.95
CA ASN A 215 -8.54 -20.64 12.05
C ASN A 215 -7.34 -21.59 11.92
N TYR A 216 -6.16 -21.25 12.47
CA TYR A 216 -4.94 -22.02 12.28
C TYR A 216 -5.04 -23.42 12.92
N PRO A 217 -4.66 -24.51 12.21
CA PRO A 217 -3.95 -24.53 10.93
C PRO A 217 -4.87 -24.47 9.69
N ILE A 218 -4.64 -23.46 8.84
CA ILE A 218 -5.07 -23.42 7.44
C ILE A 218 -3.85 -23.41 6.50
N SER A 219 -4.06 -23.77 5.24
CA SER A 219 -3.05 -23.65 4.18
C SER A 219 -3.03 -22.28 3.52
N SER A 220 -4.19 -21.62 3.41
CA SER A 220 -4.37 -20.34 2.74
C SER A 220 -5.56 -19.59 3.34
N ILE A 221 -5.46 -18.25 3.39
CA ILE A 221 -6.57 -17.34 3.73
C ILE A 221 -7.80 -17.53 2.81
N LEU A 222 -7.60 -17.96 1.55
CA LEU A 222 -8.69 -18.26 0.59
C LEU A 222 -9.58 -19.44 1.00
N LYS A 223 -9.20 -20.22 2.02
CA LYS A 223 -10.06 -21.28 2.57
C LYS A 223 -11.16 -20.74 3.48
N LEU A 224 -11.08 -19.48 3.89
CA LEU A 224 -12.08 -18.82 4.73
C LEU A 224 -13.19 -18.19 3.87
N ASP A 225 -14.44 -18.29 4.35
CA ASP A 225 -15.62 -17.61 3.78
C ASP A 225 -15.83 -17.81 2.26
N GLY A 226 -15.46 -18.99 1.74
CA GLY A 226 -15.53 -19.29 0.30
C GLY A 226 -14.63 -18.41 -0.57
N GLY A 227 -13.52 -17.93 -0.02
CA GLY A 227 -12.57 -17.02 -0.67
C GLY A 227 -12.91 -15.53 -0.52
N LYS A 228 -14.03 -15.18 0.14
CA LYS A 228 -14.54 -13.80 0.25
C LYS A 228 -14.24 -13.13 1.59
N THR A 229 -13.22 -13.60 2.31
CA THR A 229 -13.01 -13.21 3.72
C THR A 229 -12.80 -11.71 3.93
N TRP A 230 -12.20 -11.01 2.96
CA TRP A 230 -12.00 -9.55 2.97
C TRP A 230 -13.29 -8.73 2.83
N ASP A 231 -14.41 -9.32 2.39
CA ASP A 231 -15.72 -8.65 2.31
C ASP A 231 -16.56 -8.81 3.58
N VAL A 232 -16.22 -9.79 4.42
CA VAL A 232 -16.98 -10.10 5.65
C VAL A 232 -16.71 -9.05 6.71
N ARG A 233 -17.77 -8.35 7.15
CA ARG A 233 -17.69 -7.21 8.09
C ARG A 233 -17.49 -7.64 9.55
N ARG A 234 -16.46 -8.44 9.83
CA ARG A 234 -16.17 -9.02 11.16
C ARG A 234 -15.46 -8.07 12.13
N ILE A 235 -14.81 -7.02 11.63
CA ILE A 235 -13.96 -6.12 12.43
C ILE A 235 -14.82 -5.03 13.07
N LYS A 236 -14.94 -5.00 14.39
CA LYS A 236 -15.63 -3.90 15.10
C LYS A 236 -14.64 -2.81 15.50
N ILE A 237 -14.91 -1.55 15.13
CA ILE A 237 -14.19 -0.35 15.58
C ILE A 237 -15.21 0.75 15.90
N GLY A 238 -15.32 1.11 17.19
CA GLY A 238 -16.46 1.86 17.72
C GLY A 238 -17.79 1.15 17.42
N ASP A 239 -18.84 1.92 17.12
CA ASP A 239 -20.17 1.40 16.74
C ASP A 239 -20.26 0.87 15.29
N LYS A 240 -19.13 0.76 14.58
CA LYS A 240 -19.09 0.36 13.17
C LYS A 240 -18.41 -1.00 12.99
N SER A 241 -19.03 -1.83 12.16
CA SER A 241 -18.44 -3.08 11.65
C SER A 241 -17.84 -2.85 10.25
N TYR A 242 -16.62 -3.33 10.06
CA TYR A 242 -15.80 -3.20 8.85
C TYR A 242 -15.31 -4.59 8.39
N SER A 243 -15.02 -4.72 7.11
CA SER A 243 -14.23 -5.80 6.54
C SER A 243 -12.80 -5.31 6.24
N LEU A 244 -11.87 -6.21 5.91
CA LEU A 244 -10.52 -5.83 5.49
C LEU A 244 -10.57 -4.94 4.23
N ASN A 245 -11.45 -5.24 3.28
CA ASN A 245 -11.68 -4.40 2.10
C ASN A 245 -12.18 -2.99 2.46
N ASN A 246 -12.95 -2.79 3.53
CA ASN A 246 -13.33 -1.43 3.95
C ASN A 246 -12.12 -0.65 4.50
N ILE A 247 -11.25 -1.30 5.29
CA ILE A 247 -10.05 -0.64 5.83
C ILE A 247 -9.08 -0.28 4.70
N GLU A 248 -8.89 -1.17 3.73
CA GLU A 248 -7.96 -0.97 2.61
C GLU A 248 -8.51 -0.02 1.54
N ASN A 249 -9.71 -0.30 1.02
CA ASN A 249 -10.23 0.31 -0.21
C ASN A 249 -11.16 1.51 0.03
N ASP A 250 -11.89 1.54 1.15
CA ASP A 250 -12.78 2.66 1.47
C ASP A 250 -12.12 3.74 2.35
N ILE A 251 -11.00 3.39 3.01
CA ILE A 251 -10.28 4.27 3.95
C ILE A 251 -8.83 4.48 3.50
N LEU A 252 -7.95 3.47 3.63
CA LEU A 252 -6.50 3.64 3.46
C LEU A 252 -6.13 4.22 2.09
N ARG A 253 -6.55 3.57 1.00
CA ARG A 253 -6.27 4.01 -0.38
C ARG A 253 -6.85 5.41 -0.68
N PRO A 254 -8.16 5.70 -0.48
CA PRO A 254 -8.75 6.97 -0.89
C PRO A 254 -8.44 8.17 0.03
N GLU A 255 -8.27 7.97 1.35
CA GLU A 255 -7.95 9.07 2.27
C GLU A 255 -6.48 9.50 2.14
N PHE A 256 -5.54 8.55 2.17
CA PHE A 256 -4.11 8.88 2.22
C PHE A 256 -3.46 9.00 0.84
N LYS A 257 -4.03 8.37 -0.20
CA LYS A 257 -3.59 8.40 -1.61
C LYS A 257 -2.10 8.10 -1.78
N ASP A 258 -1.65 7.08 -1.06
CA ASP A 258 -0.24 6.75 -0.91
C ASP A 258 0.03 5.31 -1.39
N PRO A 259 0.60 5.10 -2.59
CA PRO A 259 0.85 3.75 -3.12
C PRO A 259 1.78 2.89 -2.24
N ARG A 260 2.46 3.49 -1.24
CA ARG A 260 3.30 2.74 -0.30
C ARG A 260 2.50 1.86 0.67
N ILE A 261 1.19 2.11 0.80
CA ILE A 261 0.27 1.31 1.64
C ILE A 261 0.31 -0.17 1.26
N HIS A 262 0.43 -0.48 -0.02
CA HIS A 262 0.47 -1.85 -0.54
C HIS A 262 1.65 -2.68 -0.03
N PHE A 263 2.73 -2.04 0.44
CA PHE A 263 3.89 -2.71 1.05
C PHE A 263 3.89 -2.63 2.59
N ALA A 264 2.81 -2.10 3.18
CA ALA A 264 2.63 -1.90 4.61
C ALA A 264 1.52 -2.79 5.21
N VAL A 265 0.49 -3.11 4.41
CA VAL A 265 -0.53 -4.12 4.75
C VAL A 265 -0.11 -5.50 4.24
N ASN A 266 -0.41 -6.55 5.00
CA ASN A 266 -0.12 -7.94 4.63
C ASN A 266 -1.38 -8.82 4.72
N CYS A 267 -1.73 -9.42 3.59
CA CYS A 267 -2.91 -10.26 3.38
C CYS A 267 -2.71 -11.74 3.74
N ALA A 268 -1.70 -12.07 4.56
CA ALA A 268 -1.31 -13.43 4.97
C ALA A 268 -0.89 -14.41 3.85
N ALA A 269 -0.73 -13.96 2.60
CA ALA A 269 -0.30 -14.80 1.48
C ALA A 269 1.22 -14.76 1.24
N LYS A 270 1.83 -15.85 0.75
CA LYS A 270 3.27 -15.92 0.41
C LYS A 270 3.72 -14.84 -0.57
N SER A 271 2.91 -14.51 -1.58
CA SER A 271 3.23 -13.45 -2.55
C SER A 271 2.83 -12.04 -2.11
N CYS A 272 2.22 -11.89 -0.93
CA CYS A 272 1.90 -10.58 -0.35
C CYS A 272 3.20 -9.91 0.15
N PRO A 273 3.35 -8.58 0.05
CA PRO A 273 4.54 -7.89 0.55
C PRO A 273 4.85 -8.26 2.01
N PRO A 274 6.13 -8.57 2.35
CA PRO A 274 6.41 -9.20 3.62
C PRO A 274 6.04 -8.31 4.80
N LEU A 275 5.34 -8.88 5.78
CA LEU A 275 4.89 -8.14 6.97
C LEU A 275 6.11 -7.55 7.72
N TRP A 276 5.99 -6.32 8.19
CA TRP A 276 7.02 -5.71 9.01
C TRP A 276 6.93 -6.21 10.45
N ASN A 277 8.07 -6.50 11.07
CA ASN A 277 8.16 -7.11 12.41
C ASN A 277 8.01 -6.08 13.55
N HIS A 278 7.41 -4.92 13.29
CA HIS A 278 7.17 -3.83 14.22
C HIS A 278 5.86 -3.13 13.88
N ALA A 279 5.27 -2.44 14.86
CA ALA A 279 4.03 -1.70 14.69
C ALA A 279 4.30 -0.27 14.18
N TYR A 280 3.44 0.19 13.27
CA TYR A 280 3.52 1.55 12.73
C TYR A 280 3.13 2.58 13.80
N ASN A 281 3.81 3.71 13.84
CA ASN A 281 3.47 4.87 14.66
C ASN A 281 4.04 6.14 14.02
N VAL A 282 3.67 7.31 14.55
CA VAL A 282 4.04 8.63 14.00
C VAL A 282 5.56 8.76 13.77
N ASN A 283 6.39 8.19 14.64
CA ASN A 283 7.85 8.34 14.59
C ASN A 283 8.53 7.43 13.56
N ASN A 284 7.87 6.35 13.12
CA ASN A 284 8.45 5.39 12.16
C ASN A 284 7.70 5.29 10.82
N LEU A 285 6.49 5.84 10.70
CA LEU A 285 5.61 5.61 9.55
C LEU A 285 6.27 5.97 8.21
N GLU A 286 6.75 7.20 8.03
CA GLU A 286 7.25 7.67 6.73
C GLU A 286 8.55 6.97 6.31
N SER A 287 9.47 6.75 7.25
CA SER A 287 10.74 6.05 7.01
C SER A 287 10.52 4.57 6.73
N THR A 288 9.65 3.88 7.48
CA THR A 288 9.27 2.49 7.21
C THR A 288 8.54 2.36 5.87
N LEU A 289 7.56 3.22 5.56
CA LEU A 289 6.86 3.19 4.26
C LEU A 289 7.86 3.33 3.09
N GLN A 290 8.85 4.21 3.20
CA GLN A 290 9.91 4.35 2.20
C GLN A 290 10.83 3.14 2.14
N ALA A 291 11.24 2.59 3.29
CA ALA A 291 12.10 1.41 3.37
C ALA A 291 11.43 0.15 2.80
N ARG A 292 10.23 -0.21 3.28
CA ARG A 292 9.49 -1.42 2.84
C ARG A 292 9.16 -1.38 1.35
N THR A 293 8.83 -0.21 0.80
CA THR A 293 8.63 -0.03 -0.65
C THR A 293 9.91 -0.34 -1.44
N ARG A 294 11.07 0.19 -1.00
CA ARG A 294 12.37 -0.09 -1.62
C ARG A 294 12.79 -1.55 -1.46
N GLU A 295 12.64 -2.11 -0.27
CA GLU A 295 12.97 -3.50 0.02
C GLU A 295 12.14 -4.47 -0.83
N PHE A 296 10.82 -4.26 -0.93
CA PHE A 296 9.96 -5.11 -1.75
C PHE A 296 10.34 -5.07 -3.24
N ILE A 297 10.45 -3.87 -3.81
CA ILE A 297 10.74 -3.67 -5.25
C ILE A 297 12.07 -4.30 -5.65
N ASN A 298 13.06 -4.35 -4.75
CA ASN A 298 14.36 -4.98 -5.01
C ASN A 298 14.46 -6.44 -4.54
N ASN A 299 13.40 -7.02 -4.00
CA ASN A 299 13.42 -8.40 -3.50
C ASN A 299 13.23 -9.41 -4.64
N LYS A 300 14.31 -10.13 -4.96
CA LYS A 300 14.36 -11.18 -6.01
C LYS A 300 13.40 -12.35 -5.82
N ALA A 301 12.78 -12.51 -4.64
CA ALA A 301 11.73 -13.51 -4.41
C ALA A 301 10.34 -13.06 -4.92
N PHE A 302 10.18 -11.79 -5.28
CA PHE A 302 8.90 -11.19 -5.72
C PHE A 302 9.02 -10.40 -7.04
N ASN A 303 10.21 -9.90 -7.37
CA ASN A 303 10.44 -8.98 -8.49
C ASN A 303 11.82 -9.25 -9.15
N SER A 304 11.85 -9.34 -10.48
CA SER A 304 13.05 -9.43 -11.31
C SER A 304 13.12 -8.20 -12.21
N ILE A 305 14.01 -7.26 -11.86
CA ILE A 305 14.10 -5.95 -12.52
C ILE A 305 15.45 -5.82 -13.25
N SER A 306 15.37 -5.54 -14.54
CA SER A 306 16.50 -5.17 -15.39
C SER A 306 16.21 -3.85 -16.14
N ARG A 307 17.11 -3.44 -17.03
CA ARG A 307 16.92 -2.24 -17.86
C ARG A 307 15.74 -2.40 -18.83
N ASP A 308 15.59 -3.57 -19.45
CA ASP A 308 14.74 -3.78 -20.63
C ASP A 308 13.66 -4.87 -20.42
N GLN A 309 13.75 -5.64 -19.34
CA GLN A 309 12.75 -6.62 -18.88
C GLN A 309 12.40 -6.38 -17.40
N VAL A 310 11.12 -6.38 -17.08
CA VAL A 310 10.60 -6.18 -15.72
C VAL A 310 9.54 -7.25 -15.44
N GLU A 311 9.84 -8.20 -14.56
CA GLU A 311 8.84 -9.10 -14.00
C GLU A 311 8.59 -8.71 -12.54
N VAL A 312 7.34 -8.42 -12.17
CA VAL A 312 7.00 -7.89 -10.84
C VAL A 312 5.74 -8.54 -10.26
N SER A 313 5.57 -8.47 -8.94
CA SER A 313 4.41 -9.06 -8.26
C SER A 313 3.07 -8.52 -8.79
N LYS A 314 2.07 -9.40 -8.87
CA LYS A 314 0.71 -9.13 -9.39
C LYS A 314 -0.05 -7.99 -8.69
N ILE A 315 0.42 -7.53 -7.52
CA ILE A 315 -0.10 -6.31 -6.88
C ILE A 315 0.07 -5.05 -7.76
N PHE A 316 1.11 -5.00 -8.61
CA PHE A 316 1.32 -3.88 -9.54
C PHE A 316 0.31 -3.88 -10.70
N GLU A 317 -0.30 -5.03 -11.00
CA GLU A 317 -1.44 -5.17 -11.92
C GLU A 317 -2.74 -4.77 -11.21
N TRP A 318 -3.04 -5.40 -10.07
CA TRP A 318 -4.31 -5.22 -9.34
C TRP A 318 -4.54 -3.81 -8.83
N TYR A 319 -3.48 -3.10 -8.42
CA TYR A 319 -3.55 -1.75 -7.88
C TYR A 319 -2.88 -0.70 -8.81
N ALA A 320 -2.81 -0.98 -10.11
CA ALA A 320 -2.18 -0.09 -11.11
C ALA A 320 -2.67 1.38 -11.05
N SER A 321 -3.93 1.60 -10.67
CA SER A 321 -4.52 2.94 -10.45
C SER A 321 -3.76 3.81 -9.45
N ASP A 322 -3.10 3.19 -8.47
CA ASP A 322 -2.52 3.87 -7.31
C ASP A 322 -1.05 4.21 -7.56
N PHE A 323 -0.36 3.39 -8.35
CA PHE A 323 1.02 3.60 -8.78
C PHE A 323 1.12 4.60 -9.95
N GLY A 324 0.05 4.74 -10.74
CA GLY A 324 0.04 5.57 -11.94
C GLY A 324 0.95 4.99 -13.02
N ALA A 325 1.93 5.77 -13.49
CA ALA A 325 2.91 5.27 -14.45
C ALA A 325 3.93 4.34 -13.75
N LEU A 326 3.77 3.03 -13.97
CA LEU A 326 4.49 1.99 -13.22
C LEU A 326 6.02 2.08 -13.34
N ILE A 327 6.59 2.30 -14.54
CA ILE A 327 8.05 2.42 -14.71
C ILE A 327 8.63 3.63 -13.95
N PRO A 328 8.07 4.86 -14.05
CA PRO A 328 8.42 5.96 -13.16
C PRO A 328 8.27 5.67 -11.66
N PHE A 329 7.21 4.96 -11.25
CA PHE A 329 7.04 4.57 -9.84
C PHE A 329 8.15 3.61 -9.38
N LEU A 330 8.41 2.54 -10.13
CA LEU A 330 9.46 1.57 -9.82
C LEU A 330 10.85 2.23 -9.79
N ASN A 331 11.17 3.12 -10.74
CA ASN A 331 12.46 3.82 -10.80
C ASN A 331 12.74 4.73 -9.58
N LYS A 332 11.72 5.16 -8.82
CA LYS A 332 11.90 5.90 -7.56
C LYS A 332 12.48 5.02 -6.44
N TYR A 333 12.32 3.70 -6.52
CA TYR A 333 12.62 2.74 -5.46
C TYR A 333 13.54 1.59 -5.88
N SER A 334 13.65 1.30 -7.17
CA SER A 334 14.57 0.33 -7.75
C SER A 334 16.03 0.74 -7.53
N ASN A 335 16.92 -0.26 -7.46
CA ASN A 335 18.37 -0.09 -7.51
C ASN A 335 18.90 -0.23 -8.96
N THR A 336 18.03 -0.60 -9.91
CA THR A 336 18.33 -0.73 -11.35
C THR A 336 17.44 0.23 -12.14
N GLN A 337 18.05 1.09 -12.96
CA GLN A 337 17.31 2.02 -13.83
C GLN A 337 16.61 1.26 -14.97
N ILE A 338 15.28 1.24 -14.92
CA ILE A 338 14.40 0.68 -15.94
C ILE A 338 14.28 1.68 -17.10
N GLY A 339 14.42 1.22 -18.34
CA GLY A 339 14.19 2.01 -19.55
C GLY A 339 12.70 2.23 -19.82
N SER A 340 12.33 3.33 -20.48
CA SER A 340 10.93 3.69 -20.77
C SER A 340 10.16 2.62 -21.56
N ASN A 341 10.87 1.79 -22.32
CA ASN A 341 10.32 0.81 -23.25
C ASN A 341 10.48 -0.64 -22.75
N ALA A 342 10.86 -0.83 -21.48
CA ALA A 342 11.03 -2.15 -20.90
C ALA A 342 9.70 -2.92 -20.89
N SER A 343 9.69 -4.17 -21.35
CA SER A 343 8.46 -4.97 -21.33
C SER A 343 8.18 -5.49 -19.93
N ILE A 344 6.96 -5.22 -19.45
CA ILE A 344 6.48 -5.58 -18.11
C ILE A 344 5.72 -6.91 -18.17
N ARG A 345 5.96 -7.77 -17.18
CA ARG A 345 5.24 -9.02 -16.90
C ARG A 345 4.87 -9.07 -15.43
N TYR A 346 3.80 -9.78 -15.10
CA TYR A 346 3.37 -9.97 -13.72
C TYR A 346 3.54 -11.44 -13.30
N SER A 347 4.26 -11.66 -12.19
CA SER A 347 4.49 -13.01 -11.64
C SER A 347 3.19 -13.58 -11.06
N GLU A 348 3.04 -14.91 -11.10
CA GLU A 348 1.88 -15.57 -10.48
C GLU A 348 1.87 -15.47 -8.95
N TYR A 349 0.66 -15.44 -8.39
CA TYR A 349 0.45 -15.08 -7.00
C TYR A 349 0.15 -16.31 -6.13
N ASN A 350 1.10 -16.66 -5.25
CA ASN A 350 0.96 -17.78 -4.33
C ASN A 350 0.16 -17.35 -3.08
N TRP A 351 -1.03 -17.95 -2.93
CA TRP A 351 -1.99 -17.72 -1.86
C TRP A 351 -1.81 -18.61 -0.62
N ASP A 352 -0.84 -19.51 -0.58
CA ASP A 352 -0.45 -20.20 0.67
C ASP A 352 -0.10 -19.20 1.78
N LEU A 353 -0.19 -19.59 3.05
CA LEU A 353 0.23 -18.74 4.15
C LEU A 353 1.73 -18.38 4.09
N ASN A 354 2.06 -17.12 4.39
CA ASN A 354 3.43 -16.63 4.61
C ASN A 354 3.98 -17.12 5.96
N LYS A 355 4.30 -18.41 6.07
CA LYS A 355 4.88 -19.07 7.24
C LYS A 355 6.17 -19.83 6.91
#